data_AF-A0A1I6QIR5-F1
#
_entry.id   AF-A0A1I6QIR5-F1
#
_cell.length_a   1.000
_cell.length_b   1.000
_cell.length_c   1.000
_cell.angle_alpha   90.00
_cell.angle_beta   90.00
_cell.angle_gamma   90.00
#
_symmetry.space_group_name_H-M   'P 1'
#
loop_
_entity.id
_entity.type
_entity.pdbx_description
1 polymer ?
#
loop_
_entity_poly.entity_id
_entity_poly.type
_entity_poly.pdbx_seq_one_letter_code
_entity_poly.pdbx_strand_id
1 'polypeptide(L)' 'MRDAMDEIDRLSDVRDRARQQARADLGTPISDVFDAIACEAENMIRTLRRAAKTAEGF' A
#
# COMPACT_ATOMS: atom_id res chain seq x y z
N MET A 1 17.35 -6.29 -2.15
CA MET A 1 16.50 -6.62 -0.98
C MET A 1 16.21 -5.38 -0.14
N ARG A 2 17.22 -4.56 0.17
CA ARG A 2 17.04 -3.23 0.80
C ARG A 2 16.03 -2.36 0.05
N ASP A 3 16.17 -2.24 -1.27
CA ASP A 3 15.26 -1.44 -2.10
C ASP A 3 13.79 -1.92 -2.06
N ALA A 4 13.56 -3.22 -1.91
CA ALA A 4 12.21 -3.77 -1.84
C ALA A 4 11.55 -3.49 -0.48
N MET A 5 12.33 -3.48 0.60
CA MET A 5 11.84 -3.11 1.93
C MET A 5 11.57 -1.60 2.00
N ASP A 6 12.48 -0.77 1.48
CA ASP A 6 12.28 0.68 1.41
C ASP A 6 11.02 1.03 0.61
N GLU A 7 10.73 0.29 -0.47
CA GLU A 7 9.52 0.48 -1.26
C GLU A 7 8.25 0.00 -0.53
N ILE A 8 8.33 -1.10 0.22
CA ILE A 8 7.22 -1.54 1.08
C ILE A 8 6.89 -0.48 2.15
N ASP A 9 7.89 0.16 2.73
CA ASP A 9 7.70 1.20 3.74
C ASP A 9 7.03 2.44 3.12
N ARG A 10 7.50 2.90 1.95
CA ARG A 10 6.85 4.00 1.22
C ARG A 10 5.40 3.68 0.85
N LEU A 11 5.13 2.48 0.35
CA LEU A 11 3.77 2.07 0.01
C LEU A 11 2.88 1.96 1.25
N SER A 12 3.46 1.57 2.40
CA SER A 12 2.74 1.53 3.67
C SER A 12 2.34 2.94 4.12
N ASP A 13 3.24 3.92 3.98
CA ASP A 13 2.94 5.34 4.25
C ASP A 13 1.83 5.87 3.32
N VAL A 14 1.89 5.55 2.02
CA VAL A 14 0.86 5.95 1.05
C VAL A 14 -0.49 5.34 1.43
N ARG A 15 -0.54 4.04 1.73
CA ARG A 15 -1.75 3.34 2.18
C ARG A 15 -2.35 3.99 3.42
N ASP A 16 -1.52 4.27 4.42
CA ASP A 16 -2.01 4.76 5.71
C ASP A 16 -2.49 6.21 5.61
N ARG A 17 -1.82 7.06 4.83
CA ARG A 17 -2.31 8.40 4.50
C ARG A 17 -3.61 8.37 3.70
N ALA A 18 -3.70 7.49 2.70
CA ALA A 18 -4.91 7.35 1.90
C ALA A 18 -6.10 6.90 2.76
N ARG A 19 -5.91 5.89 3.63
CA ARG A 19 -6.94 5.48 4.61
C ARG A 19 -7.32 6.59 5.58
N GLN A 20 -6.36 7.39 6.04
CA GLN A 20 -6.64 8.53 6.90
C GLN A 20 -7.51 9.55 6.18
N GLN A 21 -7.20 9.86 4.93
CA GLN A 21 -7.95 10.81 4.13
C GLN A 21 -9.34 10.30 3.77
N ALA A 22 -9.48 9.02 3.38
CA ALA A 22 -10.78 8.38 3.15
C ALA A 22 -11.69 8.49 4.38
N ARG A 23 -11.14 8.24 5.58
CA ARG A 23 -11.89 8.40 6.84
C ARG A 23 -12.26 9.86 7.13
N ALA A 24 -11.39 10.80 6.81
CA ALA A 24 -11.65 12.23 6.99
C ALA A 24 -12.78 12.72 6.06
N ASP A 25 -12.84 12.18 4.85
CA ASP A 25 -13.79 12.57 3.80
C ASP A 25 -14.96 11.57 3.65
N LEU A 26 -15.26 10.78 4.68
CA LEU A 26 -16.23 9.68 4.61
C LEU A 26 -17.60 10.14 4.08
N GLY A 27 -18.17 9.37 3.15
CA GLY A 27 -19.48 9.66 2.54
C GLY A 27 -19.42 10.63 1.36
N THR A 28 -18.23 11.08 0.98
CA THR A 28 -18.00 11.82 -0.27
C THR A 28 -17.43 10.90 -1.35
N PRO A 29 -17.60 11.23 -2.65
CA PRO A 29 -16.99 10.46 -3.74
C PRO A 29 -15.46 10.41 -3.68
N ILE A 30 -14.80 11.39 -3.04
CA ILE A 30 -13.33 11.39 -2.91
C ILE A 30 -12.86 10.32 -1.92
N SER A 31 -13.69 9.93 -0.94
CA SER A 31 -13.41 8.82 -0.02
C SER A 31 -13.16 7.51 -0.78
N ASP A 32 -14.01 7.21 -1.78
CA ASP A 32 -13.87 5.98 -2.59
C ASP A 32 -12.56 5.96 -3.37
N VAL A 33 -12.09 7.14 -3.83
CA VAL A 33 -10.81 7.28 -4.53
C VAL A 33 -9.64 6.99 -3.58
N PHE A 34 -9.67 7.55 -2.37
CA PHE A 34 -8.63 7.30 -1.38
C PHE A 34 -8.62 5.85 -0.89
N ASP A 35 -9.78 5.22 -0.75
CA ASP A 35 -9.89 3.79 -0.47
C ASP A 35 -9.32 2.93 -1.61
N ALA A 36 -9.57 3.30 -2.87
CA ALA A 36 -8.98 2.62 -4.03
C ALA A 36 -7.44 2.74 -4.05
N ILE A 37 -6.89 3.92 -3.74
CA ILE A 37 -5.44 4.14 -3.61
C ILE A 37 -4.86 3.25 -2.50
N ALA A 38 -5.50 3.19 -1.33
CA ALA A 38 -5.05 2.35 -0.23
C ALA A 38 -5.06 0.86 -0.61
N CYS A 39 -6.11 0.42 -1.30
CA CYS A 39 -6.25 -0.96 -1.78
C CYS A 39 -5.13 -1.32 -2.78
N GLU A 40 -4.82 -0.43 -3.72
CA GLU A 40 -3.74 -0.67 -4.68
C GLU A 40 -2.37 -0.72 -4.01
N ALA A 41 -2.09 0.19 -3.07
CA ALA A 41 -0.86 0.16 -2.29
C ALA A 41 -0.72 -1.18 -1.51
N GLU A 42 -1.80 -1.72 -0.95
CA GLU A 42 -1.78 -3.05 -0.34
C GLU A 42 -1.45 -4.18 -1.32
N ASN A 43 -2.02 -4.14 -2.53
CA ASN A 43 -1.76 -5.14 -3.56
C ASN A 43 -0.28 -5.13 -3.97
N MET A 44 0.30 -3.95 -4.13
CA MET A 44 1.72 -3.77 -4.42
C MET A 44 2.60 -4.31 -3.27
N ILE A 45 2.28 -3.97 -2.01
CA ILE A 45 2.99 -4.50 -0.84
C ILE A 45 2.94 -6.03 -0.80
N ARG A 46 1.77 -6.64 -1.04
CA ARG A 46 1.62 -8.10 -1.09
C ARG A 46 2.48 -8.73 -2.17
N THR A 47 2.54 -8.08 -3.35
CA THR A 47 3.36 -8.55 -4.47
C THR A 47 4.85 -8.49 -4.14
N LEU A 48 5.33 -7.38 -3.59
CA LEU A 48 6.73 -7.23 -3.18
C LEU A 48 7.11 -8.23 -2.08
N ARG A 49 6.24 -8.46 -1.09
CA ARG A 49 6.47 -9.47 -0.04
C ARG A 49 6.57 -10.88 -0.62
N ARG A 50 5.73 -11.22 -1.60
CA ARG A 50 5.80 -12.53 -2.29
C ARG A 50 7.11 -12.66 -3.07
N ALA A 51 7.49 -11.64 -3.84
CA ALA A 51 8.73 -11.64 -4.58
C ALA A 51 9.96 -11.76 -3.68
N ALA A 52 9.99 -11.04 -2.54
CA ALA A 52 11.05 -11.15 -1.55
C ALA A 52 11.13 -12.57 -0.96
N LYS A 53 9.99 -13.16 -0.58
CA LYS A 53 9.93 -14.55 -0.08
C LYS A 53 10.43 -15.56 -1.12
N THR A 54 10.09 -15.37 -2.39
CA THR A 54 10.61 -16.21 -3.47
C THR A 54 12.13 -16.05 -3.59
N ALA A 55 12.66 -14.84 -3.54
CA ALA A 55 14.09 -14.58 -3.64
C ALA A 55 14.91 -15.11 -2.45
N GLU A 56 14.33 -15.23 -1.25
CA GLU A 56 14.96 -15.85 -0.08
C GLU A 56 14.93 -17.39 -0.09
N GLY A 57 14.01 -17.98 -0.88
CA GLY A 57 13.82 -19.43 -0.96
C GLY A 57 14.67 -20.13 -2.02
N PHE A 58 15.50 -19.39 -2.74
CA PHE A 58 16.51 -19.86 -3.71
C PHE A 58 17.90 -19.45 -3.23
#